data_AF-A0A0M0BPW5-F1
#
_entry.id   AF-A0A0M0BPW5-F1
#
_cell.length_a   1.000
_cell.length_b   1.000
_cell.length_c   1.000
_cell.angle_alpha   90.00
_cell.angle_beta   90.00
_cell.angle_gamma   90.00
#
_symmetry.space_group_name_H-M   'P 1'
#
loop_
_entity.id
_entity.type
_entity.pdbx_description
1 polymer ?
#
loop_
_entity_poly.entity_id
_entity_poly.type
_entity_poly.pdbx_seq_one_letter_code
_entity_poly.pdbx_strand_id
1 'polypeptide(L)' 'MILFQGLEDRVVPPNQAELIVEALRGMGRPVAYIPFEGEQHGFRQAGSIRRSLEAELRFYSRVFGFEPADELEPVEIENL' A
#
# COMPACT_ATOMS: atom_id res chain seq x y z
N MET A 1 -4.37 6.41 4.49
CA MET A 1 -4.86 5.19 3.82
C MET A 1 -3.71 4.53 3.11
N ILE A 2 -3.63 3.20 3.11
CA ILE A 2 -2.63 2.46 2.33
C ILE A 2 -3.33 1.75 1.16
N LEU A 3 -2.74 1.83 -0.04
CA LEU A 3 -3.22 1.16 -1.24
C LEU A 3 -2.14 0.24 -1.81
N PHE A 4 -2.58 -0.92 -2.29
CA PHE A 4 -1.75 -1.92 -2.97
C PHE A 4 -2.34 -2.16 -4.35
N GLN A 5 -1.52 -2.13 -5.41
CA GLN A 5 -2.02 -2.23 -6.78
C GLN A 5 -1.14 -3.11 -7.65
N GLY A 6 -1.73 -4.11 -8.31
CA GLY A 6 -1.05 -4.84 -9.38
C GLY A 6 -1.02 -3.99 -10.65
N LEU A 7 0.15 -3.80 -11.25
CA LEU A 7 0.30 -2.95 -12.44
C LEU A 7 -0.26 -3.60 -13.72
N GLU A 8 -0.56 -4.90 -13.69
CA GLU A 8 -1.21 -5.63 -14.79
C GLU A 8 -2.70 -5.87 -14.52
N ASP A 9 -3.29 -5.25 -13.48
CA ASP A 9 -4.72 -5.39 -13.18
C ASP A 9 -5.58 -4.78 -14.30
N ARG A 10 -6.42 -5.63 -14.90
CA ARG A 10 -7.39 -5.24 -15.94
C ARG A 10 -8.83 -5.14 -15.42
N VAL A 11 -9.10 -5.61 -14.21
CA VAL A 11 -10.40 -5.55 -13.54
C VAL A 11 -10.56 -4.18 -12.89
N VAL A 12 -9.56 -3.75 -12.11
CA VAL A 12 -9.46 -2.41 -11.54
C VAL A 12 -8.11 -1.82 -11.96
N PRO A 13 -8.06 -1.03 -13.04
CA PRO A 13 -6.79 -0.55 -13.58
C PRO A 13 -6.05 0.41 -12.63
N PRO A 14 -4.70 0.48 -12.70
CA PRO A 14 -3.88 1.23 -11.75
C PRO A 14 -4.24 2.72 -11.61
N ASN A 15 -4.70 3.33 -12.70
CA ASN A 15 -5.09 4.74 -12.70
C ASN A 15 -6.21 5.05 -11.68
N GLN A 16 -7.05 4.07 -11.31
CA GLN A 16 -8.06 4.28 -10.27
C GLN A 16 -7.45 4.42 -8.88
N ALA A 17 -6.44 3.61 -8.55
CA ALA A 17 -5.70 3.74 -7.30
C ALA A 17 -4.92 5.07 -7.27
N GLU A 18 -4.27 5.43 -8.38
CA GLU A 18 -3.52 6.68 -8.52
C GLU A 18 -4.42 7.91 -8.31
N LEU A 19 -5.64 7.93 -8.88
CA LEU A 19 -6.60 9.01 -8.65
C LEU A 19 -6.93 9.22 -7.17
N ILE A 20 -7.05 8.12 -6.41
CA ILE A 20 -7.32 8.17 -4.97
C ILE A 20 -6.10 8.70 -4.22
N VAL A 21 -4.89 8.25 -4.58
CA VAL A 21 -3.63 8.69 -3.98
C VAL A 21 -3.43 10.19 -4.18
N GLU A 22 -3.59 10.68 -5.42
CA GLU A 22 -3.44 12.10 -5.73
C GLU A 22 -4.47 12.97 -5.00
N ALA A 23 -5.73 12.51 -4.92
CA ALA A 23 -6.76 13.22 -4.18
C ALA A 23 -6.40 13.35 -2.68
N LEU A 24 -5.94 12.26 -2.05
CA LEU A 24 -5.52 12.28 -0.65
C LEU A 24 -4.28 13.14 -0.43
N ARG A 25 -3.30 13.07 -1.34
CA ARG A 25 -2.10 13.90 -1.30
C ARG A 25 -2.44 15.38 -1.40
N GLY A 26 -3.31 15.77 -2.34
CA GLY A 26 -3.78 17.15 -2.51
C GLY A 26 -4.58 17.68 -1.31
N MET A 27 -5.24 16.81 -0.56
CA MET A 27 -5.92 17.15 0.70
C MET A 27 -5.00 17.16 1.93
N GLY A 28 -3.70 16.86 1.78
CA GLY A 28 -2.76 16.75 2.89
C GLY A 28 -3.11 15.62 3.86
N ARG A 29 -3.74 14.55 3.37
CA ARG A 29 -4.14 13.40 4.20
C ARG A 29 -3.07 12.30 4.15
N PRO A 30 -2.83 11.60 5.27
CA PRO A 30 -1.89 10.48 5.29
C PRO A 30 -2.22 9.44 4.21
N VAL A 31 -1.27 9.15 3.32
CA VAL A 31 -1.45 8.17 2.24
C VAL A 31 -0.18 7.39 1.96
N ALA A 32 -0.31 6.11 1.65
CA ALA A 32 0.77 5.23 1.20
C ALA A 32 0.29 4.45 -0.03
N TYR A 33 1.16 4.26 -1.01
CA TYR A 33 0.88 3.54 -2.24
C TYR A 33 2.02 2.58 -2.57
N ILE A 34 1.70 1.30 -2.77
CA ILE A 34 2.68 0.28 -3.14
C ILE A 34 2.21 -0.43 -4.41
N PRO A 35 2.77 -0.08 -5.58
CA PRO A 35 2.53 -0.82 -6.81
C PRO A 35 3.37 -2.10 -6.87
N PHE A 36 2.80 -3.15 -7.47
CA PHE A 36 3.46 -4.43 -7.70
C PHE A 36 3.54 -4.73 -9.20
N GLU A 37 4.76 -4.78 -9.74
CA GLU A 37 5.05 -5.24 -11.10
C GLU A 37 4.78 -6.74 -11.24
N GLY A 38 4.25 -7.17 -12.39
CA GLY A 38 3.93 -8.59 -12.65
C GLY A 38 2.73 -9.13 -11.88
N GLU A 39 1.97 -8.28 -11.19
CA GLU A 39 0.74 -8.65 -10.49
C GLU A 39 -0.50 -8.09 -11.18
N GLN A 40 -1.57 -8.88 -11.18
CA GLN A 40 -2.89 -8.54 -11.75
C GLN A 40 -3.90 -8.23 -10.63
N HIS A 41 -5.19 -8.48 -10.90
CA HIS A 41 -6.23 -8.45 -9.87
C HIS A 41 -6.04 -9.58 -8.87
N GLY A 42 -5.71 -9.23 -7.62
CA GLY A 42 -5.34 -10.17 -6.57
C GLY A 42 -3.91 -10.70 -6.73
N PHE A 43 -3.10 -10.55 -5.67
CA PHE A 43 -1.69 -10.93 -5.71
C PHE A 43 -1.50 -12.44 -5.66
N ARG A 44 -0.56 -12.96 -6.47
CA ARG A 44 -0.23 -14.39 -6.51
C ARG A 44 1.21 -14.71 -6.15
N GLN A 45 2.14 -13.78 -6.37
CA GLN A 45 3.52 -13.99 -6.01
C GLN A 45 3.65 -13.92 -4.49
N ALA A 46 4.33 -14.90 -3.89
CA ALA A 46 4.50 -14.96 -2.43
C ALA A 46 5.18 -13.69 -1.88
N GLY A 47 6.10 -13.10 -2.65
CA GLY A 47 6.75 -11.83 -2.30
C GLY A 47 5.76 -10.67 -2.19
N SER A 48 4.88 -10.48 -3.19
CA SER A 48 3.86 -9.42 -3.19
C SER A 48 2.87 -9.60 -2.05
N ILE A 49 2.39 -10.82 -1.82
CA ILE A 49 1.45 -11.14 -0.73
C ILE A 49 2.09 -10.85 0.64
N ARG A 50 3.32 -11.31 0.84
CA ARG A 50 4.05 -11.07 2.09
C ARG A 50 4.25 -9.57 2.29
N ARG A 51 4.75 -8.86 1.26
CA ARG A 51 5.02 -7.43 1.34
C ARG A 51 3.76 -6.63 1.61
N SER A 52 2.63 -6.97 0.99
CA SER A 52 1.37 -6.26 1.24
C SER A 52 0.90 -6.42 2.70
N LEU A 53 0.99 -7.63 3.25
CA LEU A 53 0.60 -7.90 4.65
C LEU A 53 1.53 -7.23 5.66
N GLU A 54 2.84 -7.30 5.43
CA GLU A 54 3.84 -6.64 6.30
C GLU A 54 3.70 -5.12 6.24
N ALA A 55 3.50 -4.55 5.05
CA ALA A 55 3.29 -3.12 4.87
C ALA A 55 1.99 -2.65 5.54
N GLU A 56 0.92 -3.43 5.43
CA GLU A 56 -0.35 -3.16 6.09
C GLU A 56 -0.20 -3.15 7.62
N LEU A 57 0.47 -4.17 8.19
CA LEU A 57 0.73 -4.22 9.63
C LEU A 57 1.59 -3.04 10.09
N ARG A 58 2.63 -2.68 9.32
CA ARG A 58 3.48 -1.51 9.60
C ARG A 58 2.68 -0.21 9.55
N PHE A 59 1.77 -0.07 8.59
CA PHE A 59 0.88 1.09 8.50
C PHE A 59 -0.02 1.19 9.75
N TYR A 60 -0.65 0.09 10.17
CA TYR A 60 -1.44 0.05 11.40
C TYR A 60 -0.62 0.39 12.65
N SER A 61 0.61 -0.10 12.73
CA SER A 61 1.51 0.20 13.86
C SER A 61 1.78 1.70 13.99
N ARG A 62 1.99 2.38 12.86
CA ARG A 62 2.20 3.84 12.83
C ARG A 62 0.94 4.62 13.15
N VAL A 63 -0.22 4.19 12.66
CA VAL A 63 -1.50 4.88 12.89
C VAL A 63 -2.03 4.67 14.31
N PHE A 64 -1.90 3.46 14.86
CA PHE A 64 -2.42 3.10 16.18
C PHE A 64 -1.39 3.17 17.31
N GLY A 65 -0.12 3.41 16.99
CA GLY A 65 0.93 3.67 17.98
C GLY A 65 1.39 2.43 18.74
N PHE A 66 1.57 1.30 18.05
CA PHE A 66 2.14 0.09 18.63
C PHE A 66 3.41 -0.35 17.89
N GLU A 67 4.23 -1.14 18.58
CA GLU A 67 5.41 -1.76 17.99
C GLU A 67 5.07 -3.18 17.50
N PRO A 68 5.27 -3.50 16.21
CA PRO A 68 5.13 -4.87 15.72
C PRO A 68 6.13 -5.80 16.40
N ALA A 69 5.79 -7.09 16.51
CA ALA A 69 6.69 -8.08 17.08
C ALA A 69 7.92 -8.36 16.18
N ASP A 70 7.70 -8.32 14.87
CA ASP A 70 8.73 -8.57 13.86
C ASP A 70 9.32 -7.25 13.32
N GLU A 71 10.58 -7.30 12.86
CA GLU A 71 11.18 -6.20 12.10
C GLU A 71 10.58 -6.14 10.70
N LEU A 72 9.69 -5.17 10.48
CA LEU A 72 9.01 -4.97 9.20
C LEU A 72 9.72 -3.93 8.34
N GLU A 73 9.78 -4.18 7.04
CA GLU A 73 10.25 -3.18 6.06
C GLU A 73 9.48 -1.86 6.20
N PRO A 74 10.16 -0.71 6.08
CA PRO A 74 9.52 0.59 6.19
C PRO A 74 8.45 0.77 5.11
N VAL A 75 7.44 1.57 5.43
CA VAL A 75 6.42 2.04 4.49
C VAL A 75 6.50 3.56 4.48
N GLU A 76 6.68 4.12 3.29
CA GLU A 76 6.56 5.56 3.10
C GLU A 76 5.08 5.95 3.22
N ILE A 77 4.80 6.80 4.19
CA ILE A 77 3.46 7.34 4.42
C ILE A 77 3.58 8.85 4.27
N GLU A 78 3.10 9.35 3.14
CA GLU A 78 3.07 10.78 2.85
C GLU A 78 2.08 11.47 3.76
N ASN A 79 2.37 12.72 4.16
CA ASN A 79 1.50 13.54 5.01
C ASN A 79 1.11 12.90 6.37
N LEU A 80 1.95 12.01 6.93
CA LEU A 80 1.74 11.41 8.25
C LEU A 80 2.13 12.34 9.40
#